data_AF-A0A8S3HCX0-F1
#
_entry.id   AF-A0A8S3HCX0-F1
#
_cell.length_a   1.000
_cell.length_b   1.000
_cell.length_c   1.000
_cell.angle_alpha   90.00
_cell.angle_beta   90.00
_cell.angle_gamma   90.00
#
_symmetry.space_group_name_H-M   'P 1'
#
loop_
_entity.id
_entity.type
_entity.pdbx_description
1 polymer ?
#
loop_
_entity_poly.entity_id
_entity_poly.type
_entity_poly.pdbx_seq_one_letter_code
_entity_poly.pdbx_strand_id
1 'polypeptide(L)'
;STTIKQPKSLEASATLSFNLLFKAKIADAPVKCICKTKYNDQFLILTCSGKLGDDEVVCRWRRVPNTNQWTNDVIVELSPETMLPIRPAYARQKYLQDHRDRSVSISSSTSRL
;
A
#
# COMPACT_ATOMS: atom_id res chain seq x y z
N SER A 1 28.54 46.22 39.30
CA SER A 1 28.76 45.02 38.47
C SER A 1 27.66 44.00 38.72
N THR A 2 26.76 43.80 37.76
CA THR A 2 25.70 42.78 37.81
C THR A 2 26.13 41.58 36.98
N THR A 3 26.49 40.48 37.64
CA THR A 3 26.93 39.25 36.99
C THR A 3 25.71 38.44 36.51
N ILE A 4 25.48 38.42 35.20
CA ILE A 4 24.45 37.59 34.56
C ILE A 4 24.95 36.13 34.58
N LYS A 5 24.27 35.26 35.34
CA LYS A 5 24.54 33.81 35.31
C LYS A 5 23.93 33.22 34.04
N GLN A 6 24.76 32.63 33.18
CA GLN A 6 24.30 31.91 32.00
C GLN A 6 23.43 30.70 32.41
N PRO A 7 22.35 30.40 31.67
CA PRO A 7 21.54 29.21 31.93
C PRO A 7 22.36 27.96 31.59
N LYS A 8 22.52 27.06 32.56
CA LYS A 8 23.09 25.72 32.34
C LYS A 8 22.17 24.96 31.40
N SER A 9 22.68 24.58 30.22
CA SER A 9 21.95 23.72 29.29
C SER A 9 21.76 22.34 29.92
N LEU A 10 20.51 21.95 30.09
CA LEU A 10 20.14 20.61 30.57
C LEU A 10 20.03 19.70 29.34
N GLU A 11 21.08 18.94 29.04
CA GLU A 11 21.01 17.91 28.00
C GLU A 11 20.26 16.68 28.53
N ALA A 12 19.09 16.41 27.97
CA ALA A 12 18.36 15.18 28.22
C ALA A 12 18.81 14.12 27.20
N SER A 13 19.61 13.16 27.63
CA SER A 13 19.92 11.96 26.84
C SER A 13 18.86 10.90 27.14
N ALA A 14 18.13 10.46 26.12
CA ALA A 14 17.14 9.39 26.24
C ALA A 14 17.56 8.20 25.39
N THR A 15 17.69 7.03 26.03
CA THR A 15 17.92 5.75 25.36
C THR A 15 16.59 5.06 25.14
N LEU A 16 16.17 4.91 23.88
CA LEU A 16 14.96 4.19 23.51
C LEU A 16 15.33 2.76 23.12
N SER A 17 14.73 1.78 23.79
CA SER A 17 14.82 0.36 23.42
C SER A 17 13.49 -0.11 22.84
N PHE A 18 13.52 -0.62 21.61
CA PHE A 18 12.35 -1.18 20.94
C PHE A 18 12.43 -2.71 20.98
N ASN A 19 11.46 -3.35 21.63
CA ASN A 19 11.29 -4.80 21.57
C ASN A 19 10.21 -5.13 20.55
N LEU A 20 10.49 -6.05 19.62
CA LEU A 20 9.50 -6.54 18.67
C LEU A 20 8.43 -7.35 19.42
N LEU A 21 7.23 -6.80 19.56
CA LEU A 21 6.13 -7.49 20.24
C LEU A 21 5.49 -8.57 19.36
N PHE A 22 5.32 -8.32 18.06
CA PHE A 22 4.68 -9.24 17.13
C PHE A 22 4.98 -8.87 15.68
N LYS A 23 4.97 -9.88 14.79
CA LYS A 23 5.07 -9.71 13.33
C LYS A 23 3.79 -10.20 12.67
N ALA A 24 2.93 -9.26 12.26
CA ALA A 24 1.72 -9.55 11.51
C ALA A 24 2.02 -9.63 10.00
N LYS A 25 1.37 -10.56 9.29
CA LYS A 25 1.30 -10.51 7.83
C LYS A 25 0.30 -9.43 7.44
N ILE A 26 0.74 -8.43 6.67
CA ILE A 26 -0.09 -7.27 6.29
C ILE A 26 -0.62 -7.36 4.84
N ALA A 27 -0.08 -8.29 4.05
CA ALA A 27 -0.48 -8.57 2.67
C ALA A 27 0.01 -9.96 2.24
N ASP A 28 -0.67 -10.58 1.27
CA ASP A 28 -0.27 -11.87 0.68
C ASP A 28 0.91 -11.76 -0.27
N ALA A 29 1.09 -10.59 -0.88
CA ALA A 29 2.24 -10.24 -1.70
C ALA A 29 3.07 -9.13 -1.03
N PRO A 30 4.35 -8.94 -1.43
CA PRO A 30 5.15 -7.82 -0.94
C PRO A 30 4.44 -6.47 -1.15
N VAL A 31 4.42 -5.64 -0.10
CA VAL A 31 3.95 -4.25 -0.19
C VAL A 31 4.94 -3.46 -1.03
N LYS A 32 4.45 -2.82 -2.09
CA LYS A 32 5.26 -2.02 -3.01
C LYS A 32 5.21 -0.54 -2.70
N CYS A 33 4.09 -0.08 -2.17
CA CYS A 33 3.85 1.33 -1.89
C CYS A 33 3.04 1.48 -0.61
N ILE A 34 3.39 2.50 0.16
CA ILE A 34 2.61 3.00 1.28
C ILE A 34 2.33 4.47 0.97
N CYS A 35 1.07 4.88 0.97
CA CYS A 35 0.71 6.28 0.75
C CYS A 35 -0.20 6.80 1.86
N LYS A 36 -0.03 8.08 2.18
CA LYS A 36 -0.89 8.83 3.08
C LYS A 36 -1.66 9.85 2.24
N THR A 37 -2.98 9.81 2.31
CA THR A 37 -3.86 10.74 1.60
C THR A 37 -4.92 11.30 2.57
N LYS A 38 -5.76 12.21 2.08
CA LYS A 38 -6.85 12.83 2.83
C LYS A 38 -8.14 12.71 2.03
N TYR A 39 -9.21 12.25 2.66
CA TYR A 39 -10.54 12.12 2.07
C TYR A 39 -11.60 12.48 3.12
N ASN A 40 -12.58 13.31 2.78
CA ASN A 40 -13.60 13.81 3.72
C ASN A 40 -13.02 14.31 5.05
N ASP A 41 -11.95 15.10 4.96
CA ASP A 41 -11.19 15.61 6.10
C ASP A 41 -10.47 14.60 7.00
N GLN A 42 -10.47 13.32 6.63
CA GLN A 42 -9.81 12.25 7.37
C GLN A 42 -8.53 11.80 6.67
N PHE A 43 -7.48 11.57 7.45
CA PHE A 43 -6.27 10.95 6.93
C PHE A 43 -6.50 9.46 6.67
N LEU A 44 -6.13 9.02 5.48
CA LEU A 44 -6.12 7.62 5.08
C LEU A 44 -4.69 7.17 4.87
N ILE A 45 -4.37 5.98 5.36
CA ILE A 45 -3.12 5.28 5.07
C ILE A 45 -3.49 4.08 4.20
N LEU A 46 -2.86 3.97 3.05
CA LEU A 46 -3.08 2.88 2.10
C LEU A 46 -1.78 2.11 1.89
N THR A 47 -1.90 0.80 1.70
CA THR A 47 -0.81 -0.05 1.24
C THR A 47 -1.23 -0.75 -0.04
N CYS A 48 -0.37 -0.71 -1.06
CA CYS A 48 -0.57 -1.42 -2.31
C CYS A 48 0.39 -2.61 -2.37
N SER A 49 -0.15 -3.79 -2.63
CA SER A 49 0.60 -5.04 -2.74
C SER A 49 0.18 -5.82 -3.98
N GLY A 50 1.07 -6.66 -4.50
CA GLY A 50 0.80 -7.46 -5.71
C GLY A 50 1.73 -7.10 -6.87
N LYS A 51 1.54 -7.74 -8.03
CA LYS A 51 2.31 -7.47 -9.25
C LYS A 51 1.52 -6.54 -10.18
N LEU A 52 2.22 -5.71 -10.93
CA LEU A 52 1.59 -4.83 -11.91
C LEU A 52 0.95 -5.71 -13.00
N GLY A 53 -0.37 -5.75 -13.07
CA GLY A 53 -1.13 -6.61 -13.99
C GLY A 53 -1.90 -7.76 -13.33
N ASP A 54 -1.60 -8.05 -12.06
CA ASP A 54 -2.49 -8.83 -11.21
C ASP A 54 -3.56 -7.90 -10.61
N ASP A 55 -4.54 -8.48 -9.91
CA ASP A 55 -5.44 -7.74 -9.03
C ASP A 55 -4.62 -7.12 -7.88
N GLU A 56 -4.01 -5.95 -8.12
CA GLU A 56 -3.27 -5.23 -7.10
C GLU A 56 -4.19 -4.95 -5.91
N VAL A 57 -3.85 -5.53 -4.77
CA VAL A 57 -4.65 -5.41 -3.56
C VAL A 57 -4.26 -4.12 -2.86
N VAL A 58 -5.22 -3.20 -2.82
CA VAL A 58 -5.12 -1.97 -2.03
C VAL A 58 -5.79 -2.20 -0.69
N CYS A 59 -5.05 -2.00 0.39
CA CYS A 59 -5.60 -2.10 1.74
C CYS A 59 -5.67 -0.71 2.39
N ARG A 60 -6.78 -0.42 3.06
CA ARG A 60 -6.97 0.77 3.89
C ARG A 60 -6.67 0.44 5.33
N TRP A 61 -5.79 1.23 5.94
CA TRP A 61 -5.48 1.13 7.36
C TRP A 61 -6.42 2.00 8.19
N ARG A 62 -6.89 1.44 9.31
CA ARG A 62 -7.65 2.16 10.33
C ARG A 62 -7.15 1.79 11.72
N ARG A 63 -7.22 2.76 12.64
CA ARG A 63 -7.05 2.47 14.07
C ARG A 63 -8.33 1.82 14.58
N VAL A 64 -8.16 0.79 15.42
CA VAL A 64 -9.28 0.22 16.16
C VAL A 64 -9.61 1.17 17.32
N PRO A 65 -10.86 1.66 17.44
CA PRO A 65 -11.25 2.60 18.49
C PRO A 65 -10.90 2.07 19.88
N ASN A 66 -10.47 2.97 20.77
CA ASN A 66 -10.12 2.65 22.17
C ASN A 66 -8.97 1.63 22.35
N THR A 67 -8.15 1.41 21.31
CA THR A 67 -6.96 0.56 21.40
C THR A 67 -5.76 1.21 20.71
N ASN A 68 -4.56 0.66 20.92
CA ASN A 68 -3.36 1.03 20.17
C ASN A 68 -3.14 0.16 18.91
N GLN A 69 -4.16 -0.58 18.47
CA GLN A 69 -4.05 -1.52 17.37
C GLN A 69 -4.51 -0.90 16.05
N TRP A 70 -3.93 -1.42 14.96
CA TRP A 70 -4.27 -1.06 13.59
C TRP A 70 -4.76 -2.29 12.84
N THR A 71 -5.75 -2.11 11.99
CA THR A 71 -6.24 -3.15 11.07
C THR A 71 -6.19 -2.60 9.65
N ASN A 72 -5.96 -3.50 8.69
CA ASN A 72 -6.05 -3.17 7.27
C ASN A 72 -7.23 -3.92 6.65
N ASP A 73 -8.13 -3.18 6.01
CA ASP A 73 -9.26 -3.75 5.26
C ASP A 73 -8.95 -3.66 3.76
N VAL A 74 -9.23 -4.73 3.00
CA VAL A 74 -9.08 -4.71 1.54
C VAL A 74 -10.13 -3.78 0.93
N ILE A 75 -9.70 -2.90 0.01
CA ILE A 75 -10.60 -2.09 -0.81
C ILE A 75 -10.98 -2.92 -2.04
N VAL A 76 -12.28 -3.13 -2.21
CA VAL A 76 -12.85 -3.85 -3.36
C VAL A 76 -13.65 -2.87 -4.21
N GLU A 77 -13.41 -2.87 -5.52
CA GLU A 77 -14.26 -2.15 -6.47
C GLU A 77 -15.48 -3.00 -6.79
N LEU A 78 -16.68 -2.42 -6.75
CA LEU A 78 -17.94 -3.11 -7.03
C LEU A 78 -18.54 -2.60 -8.34
N SER A 79 -19.13 -3.50 -9.14
CA SER A 79 -19.93 -3.10 -10.30
C SER A 79 -21.16 -2.33 -9.83
N PRO A 80 -21.45 -1.15 -10.41
CA PRO A 80 -22.65 -0.40 -10.09
C PRO A 80 -23.95 -1.18 -10.38
N GLU A 81 -23.94 -2.04 -11.40
CA GLU A 81 -25.13 -2.78 -11.83
C GLU A 81 -25.39 -4.03 -10.98
N THR A 82 -24.33 -4.77 -10.64
CA THR A 82 -24.44 -6.10 -10.03
C THR A 82 -24.06 -6.11 -8.56
N MET A 83 -23.41 -5.06 -8.06
CA MET A 83 -22.80 -4.98 -6.74
C MET A 83 -21.80 -6.11 -6.44
N LEU A 84 -21.32 -6.79 -7.48
CA LEU A 84 -20.31 -7.83 -7.38
C LEU A 84 -18.90 -7.21 -7.47
N PRO A 85 -17.89 -7.82 -6.81
CA PRO A 85 -16.50 -7.45 -6.99
C PRO A 85 -16.09 -7.44 -8.46
N ILE A 86 -15.49 -6.35 -8.91
CA ILE A 86 -14.93 -6.21 -10.25
C ILE A 86 -13.44 -5.91 -10.19
N ARG A 87 -12.73 -6.32 -11.24
CA ARG A 87 -11.34 -5.91 -11.46
C ARG A 87 -11.30 -4.42 -11.79
N PRO A 88 -10.54 -3.62 -11.02
CA PRO A 88 -10.40 -2.19 -11.28
C PRO A 88 -9.92 -1.89 -12.70
N ALA A 89 -10.40 -0.80 -13.29
CA ALA A 89 -10.09 -0.45 -14.69
C ALA A 89 -8.57 -0.38 -14.96
N TYR A 90 -7.78 0.14 -14.00
CA TYR A 90 -6.32 0.22 -14.11
C TYR A 90 -5.64 -1.16 -14.18
N ALA A 91 -6.24 -2.20 -13.61
CA ALA A 91 -5.75 -3.57 -13.67
C ALA A 91 -6.17 -4.31 -14.97
N ARG A 92 -7.09 -3.75 -15.77
CA ARG A 92 -7.54 -4.36 -17.03
C ARG A 92 -6.55 -4.16 -18.19
N GLN A 93 -5.75 -3.09 -18.16
CA GLN A 93 -4.96 -2.62 -19.30
C GLN A 93 -3.93 -3.65 -19.81
N LYS A 94 -3.36 -4.49 -18.93
CA LYS A 94 -2.35 -5.48 -19.30
C LYS A 94 -2.91 -6.73 -19.99
N TYR A 95 -4.19 -7.08 -19.80
CA TYR A 95 -4.77 -8.19 -20.55
C TYR A 95 -4.72 -7.91 -22.06
N LEU A 96 -4.97 -6.68 -22.47
CA LEU A 96 -4.91 -6.28 -23.88
C LEU A 96 -3.50 -6.17 -24.44
N GLN A 97 -2.49 -5.88 -23.61
CA GLN A 97 -1.08 -5.84 -24.03
C GLN A 97 -0.45 -7.24 -24.06
N ASP A 98 -0.64 -8.06 -23.02
CA ASP A 98 -0.13 -9.44 -23.00
C ASP A 98 -0.76 -10.31 -24.10
N HIS A 99 -2.04 -10.11 -24.44
CA HIS A 99 -2.65 -10.81 -25.57
C HIS A 99 -2.14 -10.31 -26.93
N ARG A 100 -1.70 -9.06 -27.06
CA ARG A 100 -1.05 -8.58 -28.28
C ARG A 100 0.33 -9.22 -28.45
N ASP A 101 1.15 -9.24 -27.40
CA ASP A 101 2.52 -9.80 -27.49
C ASP A 101 2.54 -11.33 -27.67
N ARG A 102 1.55 -12.05 -27.12
CA ARG A 102 1.39 -13.49 -27.36
C ARG A 102 0.88 -13.83 -28.77
N SER A 103 0.06 -12.96 -29.37
CA SER A 103 -0.43 -13.16 -30.74
C SER A 103 0.64 -12.87 -31.80
N VAL A 104 1.53 -11.90 -31.55
CA VAL A 104 2.65 -11.57 -32.44
C VAL A 104 3.70 -12.70 -32.48
N SER A 105 4.01 -13.32 -31.35
CA SER A 105 5.00 -14.42 -31.26
C SER A 105 4.54 -15.75 -31.89
N ILE A 106 3.23 -15.98 -32.02
CA ILE A 106 2.69 -17.16 -32.71
C ILE A 106 2.74 -16.96 -34.24
N SER A 107 2.52 -15.75 -34.75
CA SER A 107 2.57 -15.46 -36.19
C SER A 107 3.98 -15.48 -36.80
N SER A 108 5.04 -15.26 -36.01
CA SER A 108 6.42 -15.25 -36.50
C SER A 108 7.07 -16.65 -36.59
N SER A 109 6.37 -17.69 -36.12
CA SER A 109 6.92 -19.05 -36.03
C SER A 109 6.45 -19.98 -37.17
N THR A 110 5.59 -19.50 -38.08
CA THR A 110 4.99 -20.33 -39.15
C THR A 110 5.55 -20.08 -40.55
N SER A 111 6.71 -19.41 -40.66
CA SER A 111 7.37 -19.13 -41.95
C SER A 111 8.77 -19.73 -42.02
N ARG A 112 8.89 -21.05 -41.82
CA ARG A 112 10.03 -21.84 -42.31
C ARG A 112 9.55 -23.25 -42.66
N LEU A 113 9.14 -23.43 -43.90
CA LEU A 113 9.25 -24.67 -44.67
C LEU A 113 9.81 -24.30 -46.05
#